data_AF-A0A3R7RDY1-F1
#
_entry.id   AF-A0A3R7RDY1-F1
#
_cell.length_a   1.000
_cell.length_b   1.000
_cell.length_c   1.000
_cell.angle_alpha   90.00
_cell.angle_beta   90.00
_cell.angle_gamma   90.00
#
_symmetry.space_group_name_H-M   'P 1'
#
loop_
_entity.id
_entity.type
_entity.pdbx_description
1 polymer ?
#
loop_
_entity_poly.entity_id
_entity_poly.type
_entity_poly.pdbx_seq_one_letter_code
_entity_poly.pdbx_strand_id
1 'polypeptide(L)'
;MRIIGNEFKKKKKKDKIKLIESQNRLGKFSLVIQDEPKGLGHAVCCASNFFNKDQSFAVILPDDLILSKTPAIKQLIEVHKKTNGGSVIGLEKVPLNKVSNYGVIKYKKKIKNFFTVSGVVEKPKKDEAPSNLSIVGRYILNSKVFQYLKQEKKGFGNEIQLTDSLISLINSPGLYASEFEGKRFDCGSKLGFIEANINFGINDKEINKNLRKIIKKL
;
A
#
# COMPACT_ATOMS: atom_id res chain seq x y z
N MET A 1 6.30 6.76 -24.80
CA MET A 1 4.90 6.54 -25.25
C MET A 1 4.53 7.14 -26.61
N ARG A 2 5.12 8.27 -27.04
CA ARG A 2 4.79 8.93 -28.34
C ARG A 2 4.94 8.03 -29.58
N ILE A 3 5.97 7.17 -29.60
CA ILE A 3 6.27 6.28 -30.73
C ILE A 3 5.17 5.23 -30.94
N ILE A 4 4.70 4.61 -29.86
CA ILE A 4 3.66 3.56 -29.90
C ILE A 4 2.28 4.15 -30.28
N GLY A 5 1.98 5.37 -29.82
CA GLY A 5 0.74 6.07 -30.17
C GLY A 5 0.61 6.34 -31.67
N ASN A 6 1.71 6.66 -32.35
CA ASN A 6 1.72 6.90 -33.80
C ASN A 6 1.47 5.62 -34.61
N GLU A 7 1.99 4.47 -34.16
CA GLU A 7 1.71 3.17 -34.78
C GLU A 7 0.24 2.74 -34.66
N PHE A 8 -0.40 2.97 -33.50
CA PHE A 8 -1.83 2.66 -33.35
C PHE A 8 -2.74 3.62 -34.11
N LYS A 9 -2.32 4.88 -34.31
CA LYS A 9 -3.00 5.85 -35.20
C LYS A 9 -2.99 5.36 -36.65
N LYS A 10 -1.85 4.88 -37.17
CA LYS A 10 -1.76 4.26 -38.51
C LYS A 10 -2.69 3.05 -38.65
N LYS A 11 -2.80 2.21 -37.61
CA LYS A 11 -3.66 1.01 -37.59
C LYS A 11 -5.12 1.27 -37.21
N LYS A 12 -5.56 2.54 -37.09
CA LYS A 12 -6.93 2.98 -36.72
C LYS A 12 -7.50 2.32 -35.45
N LYS A 13 -6.66 1.88 -34.50
CA LYS A 13 -7.10 1.20 -33.26
C LYS A 13 -7.50 2.21 -32.17
N LYS A 14 -8.66 2.85 -32.34
CA LYS A 14 -9.17 3.96 -31.50
C LYS A 14 -9.10 3.68 -29.98
N ASP A 15 -9.45 2.49 -29.53
CA ASP A 15 -9.43 2.16 -28.10
C ASP A 15 -8.01 2.06 -27.53
N LYS A 16 -7.04 1.57 -28.32
CA LYS A 16 -5.63 1.51 -27.93
C LYS A 16 -4.98 2.90 -27.92
N ILE A 17 -5.44 3.80 -28.79
CA ILE A 17 -4.99 5.21 -28.80
C ILE A 17 -5.48 5.91 -27.53
N LYS A 18 -6.76 5.77 -27.18
CA LYS A 18 -7.32 6.33 -25.93
C LYS A 18 -6.59 5.80 -24.69
N LEU A 19 -6.24 4.51 -24.66
CA LEU A 19 -5.46 3.92 -23.59
C LEU A 19 -4.08 4.58 -23.45
N ILE A 20 -3.35 4.75 -24.55
CA ILE A 20 -2.03 5.39 -24.53
C ILE A 20 -2.09 6.87 -24.15
N GLU A 21 -3.08 7.59 -24.67
CA GLU A 21 -3.28 9.00 -24.34
C GLU A 21 -3.65 9.18 -22.86
N SER A 22 -4.38 8.24 -22.26
CA SER A 22 -4.64 8.23 -20.83
C SER A 22 -3.38 8.03 -19.98
N GLN A 23 -2.40 7.26 -20.50
CA GLN A 23 -1.14 6.99 -19.80
C GLN A 23 -0.16 8.18 -19.85
N ASN A 24 -0.25 9.05 -20.87
CA ASN A 24 0.52 10.30 -20.89
C ASN A 24 0.10 11.29 -19.78
N ARG A 25 -0.99 11.03 -19.05
CA ARG A 25 -1.48 11.84 -17.91
C ARG A 25 -1.01 11.32 -16.54
N LEU A 26 -0.18 10.28 -16.49
CA LEU A 26 0.20 9.61 -15.23
C LEU A 26 1.11 10.44 -14.31
N GLY A 27 1.64 11.57 -14.79
CA GLY A 27 2.42 12.52 -13.98
C GLY A 27 3.92 12.48 -14.28
N LYS A 28 4.71 13.09 -13.39
CA LYS A 28 6.18 13.07 -13.44
C LYS A 28 6.69 11.89 -12.63
N PHE A 29 7.70 11.20 -13.15
CA PHE A 29 8.36 10.09 -12.47
C PHE A 29 9.78 10.51 -12.11
N SER A 30 10.18 10.18 -10.89
CA SER A 30 11.55 10.31 -10.41
C SER A 30 11.98 8.97 -9.87
N LEU A 31 13.25 8.63 -10.10
CA LEU A 31 13.86 7.39 -9.64
C LEU A 31 14.88 7.72 -8.57
N VAL A 32 14.89 6.89 -7.53
CA VAL A 32 15.97 6.83 -6.55
C VAL A 32 16.41 5.39 -6.40
N ILE A 33 17.70 5.19 -6.18
CA ILE A 33 18.28 3.87 -5.99
C ILE A 33 18.36 3.60 -4.49
N GLN A 34 17.96 2.39 -4.10
CA GLN A 34 18.25 1.83 -2.80
C GLN A 34 19.54 1.00 -2.96
N ASP A 35 20.66 1.52 -2.46
CA ASP A 35 21.97 0.90 -2.69
C ASP A 35 22.15 -0.42 -1.93
N GLU A 36 21.45 -0.59 -0.80
CA GLU A 36 21.51 -1.79 0.03
C GLU A 36 20.10 -2.21 0.49
N PRO A 37 19.81 -3.53 0.56
CA PRO A 37 18.50 -4.05 0.96
C PRO A 37 18.28 -3.99 2.49
N LYS A 38 18.41 -2.80 3.09
CA LYS A 38 18.28 -2.53 4.53
C LYS A 38 16.81 -2.51 5.03
N GLY A 39 15.85 -3.01 4.27
CA GLY A 39 14.42 -3.03 4.63
C GLY A 39 13.58 -1.85 4.08
N LEU A 40 12.27 -1.94 4.32
CA LEU A 40 11.27 -1.00 3.77
C LEU A 40 11.45 0.43 4.26
N GLY A 41 11.80 0.62 5.53
CA GLY A 41 12.02 1.95 6.09
C GLY A 41 13.19 2.67 5.41
N HIS A 42 14.26 1.94 5.10
CA HIS A 42 15.37 2.47 4.32
C HIS A 42 14.93 2.84 2.90
N ALA A 43 14.20 1.96 2.21
CA ALA A 43 13.67 2.22 0.87
C ALA A 43 12.84 3.53 0.79
N VAL A 44 11.97 3.75 1.80
CA VAL A 44 11.20 4.99 1.93
C VAL A 44 12.13 6.18 2.21
N CYS A 45 13.15 6.02 3.05
CA CYS A 45 14.09 7.07 3.39
C CYS A 45 14.95 7.54 2.21
N CYS A 46 15.29 6.65 1.27
CA CYS A 46 15.99 7.02 0.03
C CYS A 46 15.26 8.12 -0.73
N ALA A 47 13.92 8.11 -0.71
CA ALA A 47 13.11 9.13 -1.38
C ALA A 47 12.95 10.44 -0.59
N SER A 48 13.53 10.57 0.61
CA SER A 48 13.28 11.71 1.51
C SER A 48 13.62 13.07 0.91
N ASN A 49 14.62 13.16 0.04
CA ASN A 49 15.05 14.40 -0.61
C ASN A 49 14.03 14.95 -1.62
N PHE A 50 13.02 14.17 -2.02
CA PHE A 50 11.95 14.64 -2.91
C PHE A 50 10.82 15.35 -2.16
N PHE A 51 10.82 15.33 -0.83
CA PHE A 51 9.72 15.85 -0.02
C PHE A 51 10.16 17.03 0.84
N ASN A 52 9.34 18.07 0.85
CA ASN A 52 9.52 19.21 1.73
C ASN A 52 9.18 18.85 3.18
N LYS A 53 9.66 19.68 4.12
CA LYS A 53 9.20 19.63 5.51
C LYS A 53 7.68 19.82 5.55
N ASP A 54 7.02 19.03 6.40
CA ASP A 54 5.57 19.02 6.62
C ASP A 54 4.70 18.61 5.41
N GLN A 55 5.30 18.19 4.30
CA GLN A 55 4.58 17.58 3.18
C GLN A 55 4.11 16.17 3.55
N SER A 56 2.88 15.83 3.15
CA SER A 56 2.38 14.46 3.22
C SER A 56 2.53 13.73 1.90
N PHE A 57 2.81 12.44 1.96
CA PHE A 57 3.07 11.59 0.79
C PHE A 57 2.44 10.22 0.95
N ALA A 58 2.17 9.57 -0.18
CA ALA A 58 1.67 8.20 -0.19
C ALA A 58 2.82 7.19 -0.28
N VAL A 59 2.73 6.10 0.48
CA VAL A 59 3.53 4.89 0.25
C VAL A 59 2.59 3.79 -0.21
N ILE A 60 2.94 3.14 -1.32
CA ILE A 60 2.15 2.09 -1.95
C ILE A 60 3.09 0.90 -2.16
N LEU A 61 2.85 -0.19 -1.43
CA LEU A 61 3.57 -1.42 -1.65
C LEU A 61 2.96 -2.16 -2.85
N PRO A 62 3.76 -2.48 -3.88
CA PRO A 62 3.25 -2.99 -5.16
C PRO A 62 2.82 -4.46 -5.12
N ASP A 63 3.28 -5.21 -4.12
CA ASP A 63 2.89 -6.58 -3.81
C ASP A 63 1.45 -6.68 -3.27
N ASP A 64 0.96 -5.64 -2.60
CA ASP A 64 -0.44 -5.57 -2.17
C ASP A 64 -1.34 -5.07 -3.31
N LEU A 65 -1.98 -6.00 -4.01
CA LEU A 65 -2.97 -5.70 -5.03
C LEU A 65 -4.36 -5.59 -4.40
N ILE A 66 -4.96 -4.41 -4.45
CA ILE A 66 -6.26 -4.15 -3.82
C ILE A 66 -7.31 -3.85 -4.88
N LEU A 67 -8.30 -4.73 -5.00
CA LEU A 67 -9.47 -4.57 -5.85
C LEU A 67 -10.60 -3.92 -5.05
N SER A 68 -10.96 -2.68 -5.40
CA SER A 68 -12.00 -1.93 -4.72
C SER A 68 -12.73 -0.96 -5.65
N LYS A 69 -13.99 -0.64 -5.33
CA LYS A 69 -14.77 0.36 -6.08
C LYS A 69 -14.16 1.76 -5.91
N THR A 70 -13.81 2.11 -4.68
CA THR A 70 -13.04 3.32 -4.38
C THR A 70 -11.59 2.92 -4.10
N PRO A 71 -10.58 3.45 -4.81
CA PRO A 71 -9.19 3.06 -4.61
C PRO A 71 -8.78 3.17 -3.14
N ALA A 72 -8.14 2.14 -2.59
CA ALA A 72 -7.78 2.11 -1.16
C ALA A 72 -7.03 3.38 -0.72
N ILE A 73 -6.05 3.84 -1.50
CA ILE A 73 -5.30 5.07 -1.17
C ILE A 73 -6.20 6.31 -1.12
N LYS A 74 -7.27 6.37 -1.94
CA LYS A 74 -8.24 7.47 -1.90
C LYS A 74 -9.04 7.46 -0.61
N GLN A 75 -9.39 6.27 -0.10
CA GLN A 75 -10.09 6.15 1.19
C GLN A 75 -9.23 6.70 2.35
N LEU A 76 -7.92 6.42 2.33
CA LEU A 76 -6.96 6.95 3.32
C LEU A 76 -6.80 8.47 3.21
N ILE A 77 -6.75 9.02 1.99
CA ILE A 77 -6.70 10.47 1.74
C ILE A 77 -7.92 11.17 2.37
N GLU A 78 -9.11 10.58 2.30
CA GLU A 78 -10.29 11.16 2.93
C GLU A 78 -10.21 11.18 4.46
N VAL A 79 -9.57 10.18 5.08
CA VAL A 79 -9.28 10.22 6.53
C VAL A 79 -8.24 11.27 6.84
N HIS A 80 -7.16 11.35 6.06
CA HIS A 80 -6.08 12.33 6.24
C HIS A 80 -6.61 13.78 6.26
N LYS A 81 -7.55 14.10 5.35
CA LYS A 81 -8.25 15.39 5.32
C LYS A 81 -9.09 15.64 6.57
N LYS A 82 -9.86 14.64 7.02
CA LYS A 82 -10.71 14.72 8.22
C LYS A 82 -9.90 14.90 9.50
N THR A 83 -8.64 14.47 9.50
CA THR A 83 -7.72 14.55 10.64
C THR A 83 -6.72 15.69 10.49
N ASN A 84 -7.04 16.70 9.68
CA ASN A 84 -6.23 17.91 9.50
C ASN A 84 -4.75 17.63 9.20
N GLY A 85 -4.46 16.63 8.36
CA GLY A 85 -3.09 16.30 7.97
C GLY A 85 -2.45 15.15 8.77
N GLY A 86 -3.19 14.48 9.65
CA GLY A 86 -2.76 13.25 10.34
C GLY A 86 -2.28 12.15 9.39
N SER A 87 -1.24 11.40 9.78
CA SER A 87 -0.80 10.24 8.98
C SER A 87 -1.84 9.12 9.07
N VAL A 88 -2.08 8.39 7.98
CA VAL A 88 -3.11 7.35 7.91
C VAL A 88 -2.53 6.07 7.32
N ILE A 89 -2.76 4.95 8.00
CA ILE A 89 -2.38 3.61 7.53
C ILE A 89 -3.62 2.79 7.15
N GLY A 90 -3.51 2.04 6.05
CA GLY A 90 -4.54 1.11 5.62
C GLY A 90 -4.52 -0.15 6.47
N LEU A 91 -5.69 -0.65 6.83
CA LEU A 91 -5.86 -1.85 7.64
C LEU A 91 -6.71 -2.90 6.95
N GLU A 92 -6.45 -4.14 7.31
CA GLU A 92 -7.29 -5.30 7.05
C GLU A 92 -7.42 -6.10 8.35
N LYS A 93 -8.60 -6.67 8.60
CA LYS A 93 -8.77 -7.66 9.67
C LYS A 93 -8.25 -9.01 9.17
N VAL A 94 -7.32 -9.59 9.92
CA VAL A 94 -6.80 -10.93 9.63
C VAL A 94 -7.18 -11.91 10.75
N PRO A 95 -7.28 -13.21 10.44
CA PRO A 95 -7.32 -14.24 11.47
C PRO A 95 -6.12 -14.13 12.43
N LEU A 96 -6.33 -14.39 13.72
CA LEU A 96 -5.28 -14.24 14.74
C LEU A 96 -4.03 -15.10 14.47
N ASN A 97 -4.16 -16.23 13.80
CA ASN A 97 -3.01 -17.07 13.42
C ASN A 97 -2.17 -16.49 12.26
N LYS A 98 -2.61 -15.39 11.62
CA LYS A 98 -1.88 -14.70 10.55
C LYS A 98 -1.26 -13.37 10.99
N VAL A 99 -1.50 -12.92 12.22
CA VAL A 99 -1.00 -11.61 12.70
C VAL A 99 0.52 -11.50 12.71
N SER A 100 1.24 -12.61 12.92
CA SER A 100 2.70 -12.65 12.93
C SER A 100 3.35 -12.42 11.57
N ASN A 101 2.56 -12.31 10.50
CA ASN A 101 3.06 -11.98 9.17
C ASN A 101 3.09 -10.47 8.89
N TYR A 102 2.47 -9.65 9.75
CA TYR A 102 2.20 -8.25 9.46
C TYR A 102 2.50 -7.34 10.65
N GLY A 103 2.65 -6.05 10.39
CA GLY A 103 2.55 -5.02 11.43
C GLY A 103 1.12 -4.94 11.97
N VAL A 104 0.95 -4.87 13.28
CA VAL A 104 -0.36 -4.83 13.95
C VAL A 104 -0.47 -3.57 14.80
N ILE A 105 -1.61 -2.91 14.72
CA ILE A 105 -1.84 -1.67 15.47
C ILE A 105 -2.44 -1.92 16.85
N LYS A 106 -2.08 -1.04 17.78
CA LYS A 106 -2.82 -0.74 19.00
C LYS A 106 -3.53 0.60 18.80
N TYR A 107 -4.80 0.71 19.19
CA TYR A 107 -5.58 1.94 19.02
C TYR A 107 -6.22 2.37 20.34
N LYS A 108 -6.42 3.69 20.51
CA LYS A 108 -7.12 4.27 21.67
C LYS A 108 -8.62 4.33 21.46
N LYS A 109 -9.04 4.75 20.26
CA LYS A 109 -10.44 5.05 19.95
C LYS A 109 -10.72 4.72 18.49
N LYS A 110 -11.93 4.21 18.24
CA LYS A 110 -12.53 4.16 16.90
C LYS A 110 -13.45 5.39 16.74
N ILE A 111 -13.24 6.15 15.66
CA ILE A 111 -14.02 7.34 15.31
C ILE A 111 -14.68 7.05 13.96
N LYS A 112 -15.98 6.71 13.99
CA LYS A 112 -16.75 6.29 12.82
C LYS A 112 -16.03 5.18 12.04
N ASN A 113 -15.36 5.53 10.96
CA ASN A 113 -14.71 4.63 10.01
C ASN A 113 -13.17 4.57 10.12
N PHE A 114 -12.56 5.24 11.10
CA PHE A 114 -11.11 5.20 11.31
C PHE A 114 -10.74 5.11 12.80
N PHE A 115 -9.46 4.86 13.09
CA PHE A 115 -8.92 4.62 14.43
C PHE A 115 -7.85 5.66 14.76
N THR A 116 -7.76 6.07 16.03
CA THR A 116 -6.60 6.80 16.57
C THR A 116 -5.60 5.78 17.10
N VAL A 117 -4.43 5.71 16.48
CA VAL A 117 -3.39 4.71 16.79
C VAL A 117 -2.59 5.16 18.02
N SER A 118 -2.32 4.23 18.93
CA SER A 118 -1.47 4.42 20.13
C SER A 118 -0.18 3.63 20.11
N GLY A 119 -0.03 2.70 19.18
CA GLY A 119 1.17 1.89 19.05
C GLY A 119 1.08 1.00 17.83
N VAL A 120 2.23 0.49 17.42
CA VAL A 120 2.36 -0.45 16.31
C VAL A 120 3.43 -1.46 16.70
N VAL A 121 3.22 -2.73 16.35
CA VAL A 121 4.17 -3.82 16.59
C VAL A 121 4.39 -4.55 15.28
N GLU A 122 5.65 -4.68 14.84
CA GLU A 122 6.00 -5.45 13.65
C GLU A 122 6.00 -6.95 13.97
N LYS A 123 5.20 -7.73 13.23
CA LYS A 123 5.16 -9.20 13.28
C LYS A 123 5.09 -9.77 14.71
N PRO A 124 4.11 -9.34 15.53
CA PRO A 124 3.99 -9.83 16.90
C PRO A 124 3.70 -11.34 16.93
N LYS A 125 4.10 -12.02 18.01
CA LYS A 125 3.54 -13.35 18.29
C LYS A 125 2.03 -13.23 18.49
N LYS A 126 1.29 -14.30 18.19
CA LYS A 126 -0.17 -14.35 18.33
C LYS A 126 -0.65 -13.86 19.70
N ASP A 127 0.01 -14.29 20.77
CA ASP A 127 -0.39 -13.96 22.15
C ASP A 127 0.08 -12.57 22.61
N GLU A 128 0.98 -11.94 21.85
CA GLU A 128 1.49 -10.59 22.10
C GLU A 128 0.81 -9.55 21.17
N ALA A 129 -0.06 -9.99 20.25
CA ALA A 129 -0.68 -9.13 19.26
C ALA A 129 -1.69 -8.17 19.92
N PRO A 130 -1.53 -6.84 19.75
CA PRO A 130 -2.41 -5.86 20.42
C PRO A 130 -3.82 -5.81 19.81
N SER A 131 -4.01 -6.38 18.62
CA SER A 131 -5.30 -6.54 17.95
C SER A 131 -5.17 -7.55 16.81
N ASN A 132 -6.22 -7.72 16.02
CA ASN A 132 -6.20 -8.45 14.75
C ASN A 132 -6.25 -7.53 13.52
N LEU A 133 -5.96 -6.23 13.71
CA LEU A 133 -5.93 -5.22 12.66
C LEU A 133 -4.50 -5.11 12.12
N SER A 134 -4.24 -5.76 10.99
CA SER A 134 -2.95 -5.73 10.32
C SER A 134 -2.85 -4.54 9.37
N ILE A 135 -1.66 -3.95 9.33
CA ILE A 135 -1.28 -2.93 8.37
C ILE A 135 -1.21 -3.55 6.98
N VAL A 136 -1.80 -2.86 6.02
CA VAL A 136 -1.72 -3.15 4.58
C VAL A 136 -0.86 -2.08 3.92
N GLY A 137 -0.23 -2.42 2.80
CA GLY A 137 0.73 -1.64 2.04
C GLY A 137 0.20 -0.35 1.39
N ARG A 138 -0.63 0.42 2.11
CA ARG A 138 -1.13 1.73 1.74
C ARG A 138 -0.97 2.65 2.94
N TYR A 139 -0.23 3.73 2.73
CA TYR A 139 0.07 4.71 3.76
C TYR A 139 -0.10 6.11 3.19
N ILE A 140 -0.57 7.04 4.00
CA ILE A 140 -0.41 8.48 3.84
C ILE A 140 0.42 8.95 5.03
N LEU A 141 1.66 9.35 4.81
CA LEU A 141 2.61 9.69 5.86
C LEU A 141 2.99 11.15 5.79
N ASN A 142 3.20 11.76 6.95
CA ASN A 142 3.86 13.05 7.05
C ASN A 142 5.39 12.88 6.94
N SER A 143 6.07 13.82 6.28
CA SER A 143 7.53 13.80 6.09
C SER A 143 8.35 13.79 7.40
N LYS A 144 7.74 14.11 8.55
CA LYS A 144 8.34 13.89 9.88
C LYS A 144 8.83 12.46 10.11
N VAL A 145 8.23 11.45 9.44
CA VAL A 145 8.67 10.05 9.53
C VAL A 145 10.14 9.88 9.14
N PHE A 146 10.64 10.71 8.23
CA PHE A 146 12.04 10.66 7.80
C PHE A 146 13.02 11.00 8.93
N GLN A 147 12.62 11.78 9.94
CA GLN A 147 13.49 12.05 11.10
C GLN A 147 13.79 10.79 11.90
N TYR A 148 12.83 9.87 11.98
CA TYR A 148 13.04 8.57 12.59
C TYR A 148 13.86 7.66 11.66
N LEU A 149 13.49 7.57 10.39
CA LEU A 149 14.13 6.67 9.43
C LEU A 149 15.62 6.98 9.22
N LYS A 150 16.02 8.27 9.25
CA LYS A 150 17.42 8.71 9.17
C LYS A 150 18.30 8.24 10.33
N GLN A 151 17.73 7.74 11.42
CA GLN A 151 18.49 7.17 12.54
C GLN A 151 18.95 5.73 12.25
N GLU A 152 18.45 5.11 11.17
CA GLU A 152 18.83 3.77 10.73
C GLU A 152 18.73 2.68 11.83
N LYS A 153 17.79 2.87 12.77
CA LYS A 153 17.51 1.89 13.82
C LYS A 153 16.97 0.61 13.19
N LYS A 154 17.62 -0.50 13.52
CA LYS A 154 17.24 -1.84 13.06
C LYS A 154 16.21 -2.44 14.02
N GLY A 155 15.15 -2.99 13.46
CA GLY A 155 14.09 -3.68 14.17
C GLY A 155 14.06 -5.16 13.82
N PHE A 156 12.85 -5.66 13.54
CA PHE A 156 12.65 -7.05 13.15
C PHE A 156 13.54 -7.44 11.96
N GLY A 157 14.18 -8.62 12.05
CA GLY A 157 15.00 -9.16 10.96
C GLY A 157 16.31 -8.40 10.70
N ASN A 158 16.78 -7.56 11.63
CA ASN A 158 17.97 -6.72 11.44
C ASN A 158 17.81 -5.70 10.30
N GLU A 159 16.57 -5.31 10.00
CA GLU A 159 16.18 -4.37 8.95
C GLU A 159 15.63 -3.06 9.54
N ILE A 160 15.74 -1.97 8.80
CA ILE A 160 15.08 -0.69 9.10
C ILE A 160 13.61 -0.82 8.69
N GLN A 161 12.74 -1.05 9.68
CA GLN A 161 11.32 -1.25 9.46
C GLN A 161 10.57 0.09 9.38
N LEU A 162 9.70 0.24 8.38
CA LEU A 162 8.81 1.40 8.30
C LEU A 162 7.84 1.42 9.49
N THR A 163 7.38 0.24 9.93
CA THR A 163 6.45 0.06 11.05
C THR A 163 6.93 0.72 12.33
N ASP A 164 8.21 0.54 12.69
CA ASP A 164 8.80 1.12 13.90
C ASP A 164 8.81 2.65 13.83
N SER A 165 8.98 3.22 12.63
CA SER A 165 8.99 4.66 12.44
C SER A 165 7.63 5.32 12.61
N LEU A 166 6.53 4.56 12.48
CA LEU A 166 5.17 5.08 12.63
C LEU A 166 4.90 5.58 14.04
N ILE A 167 5.60 5.05 15.05
CA ILE A 167 5.49 5.50 16.44
C ILE A 167 5.82 7.00 16.56
N SER A 168 6.76 7.51 15.76
CA SER A 168 7.12 8.92 15.75
C SER A 168 5.99 9.85 15.26
N LEU A 169 4.97 9.29 14.59
CA LEU A 169 3.83 10.00 14.03
C LEU A 169 2.59 9.98 14.93
N ILE A 170 2.62 9.29 16.07
CA ILE A 170 1.48 9.18 16.99
C ILE A 170 1.07 10.54 17.56
N ASN A 171 2.04 11.43 17.75
CA ASN A 171 1.83 12.79 18.23
C ASN A 171 1.43 13.74 17.08
N SER A 172 1.03 14.96 17.43
CA SER A 172 0.45 15.95 16.50
C SER A 172 1.13 16.03 15.11
N PRO A 173 0.38 15.93 13.99
CA PRO A 173 -1.10 15.91 13.90
C PRO A 173 -1.76 14.56 14.21
N GLY A 174 -0.96 13.53 14.48
CA GLY A 174 -1.41 12.21 14.92
C GLY A 174 -1.30 11.11 13.87
N LEU A 175 -1.34 9.87 14.36
CA LEU A 175 -1.37 8.66 13.56
C LEU A 175 -2.77 8.03 13.65
N TYR A 176 -3.36 7.80 12.49
CA TYR A 176 -4.67 7.23 12.32
C TYR A 176 -4.59 6.00 11.44
N ALA A 177 -5.64 5.19 11.46
CA ALA A 177 -5.73 4.02 10.62
C ALA A 177 -7.14 3.82 10.11
N SER A 178 -7.31 3.24 8.93
CA SER A 178 -8.62 2.97 8.34
C SER A 178 -8.65 1.57 7.77
N GLU A 179 -9.66 0.79 8.13
CA GLU A 179 -10.01 -0.41 7.37
C GLU A 179 -10.42 0.06 5.97
N PHE A 180 -9.77 -0.46 4.92
CA PHE A 180 -10.18 -0.14 3.55
C PHE A 180 -11.31 -1.07 3.10
N GLU A 181 -12.21 -0.54 2.29
CA GLU A 181 -13.21 -1.34 1.59
C GLU A 181 -12.60 -1.88 0.31
N GLY A 182 -12.52 -3.21 0.19
CA GLY A 182 -11.97 -3.88 -0.99
C GLY A 182 -11.56 -5.31 -0.69
N LYS A 183 -11.11 -6.02 -1.73
CA LYS A 183 -10.44 -7.30 -1.60
C LYS A 183 -8.96 -7.11 -1.89
N ARG A 184 -8.11 -7.46 -0.93
CA ARG A 184 -6.65 -7.49 -1.10
C ARG A 184 -6.20 -8.87 -1.55
N PHE A 185 -5.18 -8.89 -2.37
CA PHE A 185 -4.39 -10.05 -2.73
C PHE A 185 -2.93 -9.76 -2.39
N ASP A 186 -2.32 -10.66 -1.63
CA ASP A 186 -0.89 -10.62 -1.28
C ASP A 186 -0.09 -11.29 -2.40
N CYS A 187 0.35 -10.49 -3.37
CA CYS A 187 1.16 -10.96 -4.50
C CYS A 187 2.64 -11.14 -4.13
N GLY A 188 3.04 -10.87 -2.87
CA GLY A 188 4.35 -11.26 -2.35
C GLY A 188 4.46 -12.77 -2.14
N SER A 189 3.32 -13.44 -1.92
CA SER A 189 3.23 -14.90 -1.84
C SER A 189 2.93 -15.54 -3.20
N LYS A 190 3.52 -16.71 -3.48
CA LYS A 190 3.26 -17.48 -4.71
C LYS A 190 1.76 -17.79 -4.89
N LEU A 191 1.10 -18.22 -3.81
CA LEU A 191 -0.32 -18.57 -3.84
C LEU A 191 -1.20 -17.33 -4.03
N GLY A 192 -0.92 -16.23 -3.31
CA GLY A 192 -1.70 -15.00 -3.45
C GLY A 192 -1.54 -14.34 -4.82
N PHE A 193 -0.35 -14.43 -5.44
CA PHE A 193 -0.15 -14.02 -6.84
C PHE A 193 -1.02 -14.83 -7.81
N ILE A 194 -1.09 -16.16 -7.65
CA ILE A 194 -1.95 -17.02 -8.48
C ILE A 194 -3.43 -16.70 -8.23
N GLU A 195 -3.84 -16.56 -6.97
CA GLU A 195 -5.21 -16.20 -6.60
C GLU A 195 -5.64 -14.88 -7.25
N ALA A 196 -4.76 -13.86 -7.21
CA ALA A 196 -4.98 -12.59 -7.86
C ALA A 196 -5.24 -12.78 -9.35
N ASN A 197 -4.32 -13.44 -10.07
CA ASN A 197 -4.44 -13.64 -11.52
C ASN A 197 -5.72 -14.40 -11.90
N ILE A 198 -6.07 -15.45 -11.16
CA ILE A 198 -7.32 -16.20 -11.38
C ILE A 198 -8.53 -15.28 -11.14
N ASN A 199 -8.52 -14.50 -10.06
CA ASN A 199 -9.61 -13.61 -9.74
C ASN A 199 -9.81 -12.54 -10.83
N PHE A 200 -8.74 -11.89 -11.28
CA PHE A 200 -8.80 -10.91 -12.36
C PHE A 200 -9.27 -11.57 -13.67
N GLY A 201 -8.72 -12.72 -14.04
CA GLY A 201 -9.10 -13.41 -15.26
C GLY A 201 -10.55 -13.91 -15.27
N ILE A 202 -11.08 -14.36 -14.14
CA ILE A 202 -12.48 -14.78 -14.02
C ILE A 202 -13.43 -13.57 -14.09
N ASN A 203 -12.97 -12.36 -13.77
CA ASN A 203 -13.77 -11.14 -13.88
C ASN A 203 -13.56 -10.39 -15.21
N ASP A 204 -12.60 -10.82 -16.03
CA ASP A 204 -12.29 -10.19 -17.31
C ASP A 204 -13.31 -10.57 -18.40
N LYS A 205 -13.71 -9.59 -19.22
CA LYS A 205 -14.76 -9.79 -20.23
C LYS A 205 -14.31 -10.66 -21.41
N GLU A 206 -13.01 -10.67 -21.71
CA GLU A 206 -12.43 -11.37 -22.86
C GLU A 206 -12.04 -12.80 -22.48
N ILE A 207 -11.37 -12.99 -21.33
CA ILE A 207 -10.75 -14.28 -21.00
C ILE A 207 -11.55 -15.17 -20.03
N ASN A 208 -12.54 -14.64 -19.31
CA ASN A 208 -13.31 -15.39 -18.29
C ASN A 208 -13.84 -16.74 -18.80
N LYS A 209 -14.55 -16.74 -19.94
CA LYS A 209 -15.16 -17.97 -20.48
C LYS A 209 -14.12 -19.06 -20.74
N ASN A 210 -12.99 -18.70 -21.34
CA ASN A 210 -11.93 -19.65 -21.67
C ASN A 210 -11.17 -20.08 -20.41
N LEU A 211 -10.87 -19.15 -19.50
CA LEU A 211 -10.20 -19.46 -18.24
C LEU A 211 -11.00 -20.44 -17.39
N ARG A 212 -12.32 -20.26 -17.26
CA ARG A 212 -13.18 -21.21 -16.51
C ARG A 212 -13.18 -22.60 -17.12
N LYS A 213 -13.12 -22.73 -18.45
CA LYS A 213 -13.01 -24.03 -19.12
C LYS A 213 -11.66 -24.70 -18.82
N ILE A 214 -10.57 -23.94 -18.84
CA ILE A 214 -9.23 -24.44 -18.50
C ILE A 214 -9.20 -24.95 -17.06
N ILE A 215 -9.69 -24.16 -16.10
CA ILE A 215 -9.70 -24.52 -14.69
C ILE A 215 -10.52 -25.79 -14.43
N LYS A 216 -11.67 -25.97 -15.09
CA LYS A 216 -12.50 -27.18 -14.95
C LYS A 216 -11.86 -28.46 -15.52
N LYS A 217 -10.88 -28.32 -16.41
CA LYS A 217 -10.20 -29.45 -17.06
C LYS A 217 -9.01 -29.98 -16.22
N LEU A 218 -8.44 -29.12 -15.37
CA LEU A 218 -7.40 -29.47 -14.41
C LEU A 218 -8.02 -30.15 -13.19
#